data_AF-F9Q9W0-F1
#
_entry.id   AF-F9Q9W0-F1
#
_cell.length_a   1.000
_cell.length_b   1.000
_cell.length_c   1.000
_cell.angle_alpha   90.00
_cell.angle_beta   90.00
_cell.angle_gamma   90.00
#
_symmetry.space_group_name_H-M   'P 1'
#
loop_
_entity.id
_entity.type
_entity.pdbx_description
1 polymer ?
#
loop_
_entity_poly.entity_id
_entity_poly.type
_entity_poly.pdbx_seq_one_letter_code
_entity_poly.pdbx_strand_id
1 'polypeptide(L)'
;MSEGIYINLDCGAELQITKIGDRFQLLEIIGNNGMRKPKARVIGRLHNTIMGAINEVYNFSLAQYEVLSLSEMESAINSTNQAIKDYFDQHNEYLANL
;
A
#
# COMPACT_ATOMS: atom_id res chain seq x y z
N MET A 1 -16.62 7.56 23.07
CA MET A 1 -16.08 7.14 21.75
C MET A 1 -15.04 8.17 21.37
N SER A 2 -13.80 7.79 21.09
CA SER A 2 -12.77 8.75 20.68
C SER A 2 -13.11 9.24 19.28
N GLU A 3 -13.46 10.53 19.15
CA GLU A 3 -13.68 11.19 17.87
C GLU A 3 -12.33 11.25 17.12
N GLY A 4 -12.17 10.38 16.13
CA GLY A 4 -11.03 10.37 15.22
C GLY A 4 -11.50 10.64 13.79
N ILE A 5 -10.59 11.15 12.97
CA ILE A 5 -10.85 11.36 11.53
C ILE A 5 -10.41 10.10 10.81
N TYR A 6 -11.34 9.45 10.12
CA TYR A 6 -11.08 8.24 9.34
C TYR A 6 -10.89 8.60 7.87
N ILE A 7 -9.87 8.02 7.24
CA ILE A 7 -9.45 8.30 5.88
C ILE A 7 -9.20 6.97 5.18
N ASN A 8 -9.96 6.71 4.12
CA ASN A 8 -9.72 5.56 3.25
C ASN A 8 -8.90 6.02 2.05
N LEU A 9 -7.80 5.34 1.78
CA LEU A 9 -6.96 5.60 0.61
C LEU A 9 -7.28 4.63 -0.52
N ASP A 10 -7.08 5.05 -1.77
CA ASP A 10 -7.36 4.21 -2.95
C ASP A 10 -6.46 2.97 -3.03
N CYS A 11 -5.31 2.98 -2.34
CA CYS A 11 -4.47 1.79 -2.15
C CYS A 11 -5.10 0.72 -1.22
N GLY A 12 -6.30 0.95 -0.70
CA GLY A 12 -7.04 0.04 0.18
C GLY A 12 -6.69 0.18 1.67
N ALA A 13 -5.78 1.08 2.03
CA ALA A 13 -5.43 1.34 3.42
C ALA A 13 -6.48 2.21 4.13
N GLU A 14 -6.87 1.80 5.35
CA GLU A 14 -7.71 2.57 6.24
C GLU A 14 -6.84 3.25 7.31
N LEU A 15 -6.91 4.57 7.35
CA LEU A 15 -6.15 5.40 8.28
C LEU A 15 -7.07 6.12 9.26
N GLN A 16 -6.57 6.36 10.46
CA GLN A 16 -7.23 7.12 11.50
C GLN A 16 -6.28 8.16 12.08
N ILE A 17 -6.66 9.44 12.03
CA ILE A 17 -6.04 10.48 12.85
C ILE A 17 -6.78 10.54 14.19
N THR A 18 -6.08 10.25 15.27
CA THR A 18 -6.61 10.31 16.63
C THR A 18 -5.96 11.43 17.43
N LYS A 19 -6.73 12.05 18.32
CA LYS A 19 -6.23 13.07 19.25
C LYS A 19 -5.77 12.41 20.55
N ILE A 20 -4.53 12.69 20.96
CA ILE A 20 -3.92 12.21 22.20
C ILE A 20 -3.45 13.41 23.01
N GLY A 21 -4.20 13.77 24.05
CA GLY A 21 -4.03 15.05 24.74
C GLY A 21 -4.27 16.20 23.76
N ASP A 22 -3.29 17.10 23.61
CA ASP A 22 -3.34 18.21 22.65
C ASP A 22 -2.61 17.92 21.33
N ARG A 23 -2.21 16.66 21.11
CA ARG A 23 -1.45 16.23 19.94
C ARG A 23 -2.27 15.28 19.07
N PHE A 24 -1.80 15.07 17.85
CA PHE A 24 -2.44 14.24 16.84
C PHE A 24 -1.51 13.08 16.46
N GLN A 25 -2.05 11.88 16.35
CA GLN A 25 -1.34 10.67 15.93
C GLN A 25 -2.05 10.05 14.74
N LEU A 26 -1.28 9.68 13.71
CA LEU A 26 -1.78 8.85 12.62
C LEU A 26 -1.64 7.37 12.98
N LEU A 27 -2.71 6.62 12.71
CA LEU A 27 -2.79 5.18 12.86
C LEU A 27 -3.26 4.57 11.54
N GLU A 28 -2.78 3.38 11.21
CA GLU A 28 -3.33 2.53 10.16
C GLU A 28 -4.11 1.38 10.80
N ILE A 29 -5.30 1.12 10.30
CA ILE A 29 -6.19 0.07 10.81
C ILE A 29 -5.91 -1.22 10.05
N ILE A 30 -5.16 -2.13 10.67
CA ILE A 30 -4.75 -3.42 10.12
C ILE A 30 -5.70 -4.50 10.64
N GLY A 31 -6.90 -4.53 10.06
CA GLY A 31 -7.84 -5.64 10.22
C GLY A 31 -9.03 -5.35 11.12
N ASN A 32 -10.21 -5.59 10.55
CA ASN A 32 -11.51 -5.56 11.20
C ASN A 32 -12.16 -6.95 11.11
N ASN A 33 -11.51 -7.96 11.70
CA ASN A 33 -12.13 -9.28 11.83
C ASN A 33 -13.10 -9.20 13.01
N GLY A 34 -14.40 -9.12 12.72
CA GLY A 34 -15.52 -8.72 13.58
C GLY A 34 -15.73 -9.37 14.96
N MET A 35 -14.73 -10.03 15.54
CA MET A 35 -14.70 -10.52 16.93
C MET A 35 -13.57 -9.94 17.79
N ARG A 36 -12.65 -9.14 17.24
CA ARG A 36 -11.56 -8.50 18.02
C ARG A 36 -11.46 -7.02 17.74
N LYS A 37 -11.04 -6.24 18.75
CA LYS A 37 -10.74 -4.81 18.57
C LYS A 37 -9.83 -4.64 17.35
N PRO A 38 -10.14 -3.69 16.44
CA PRO A 38 -9.31 -3.46 15.27
C PRO A 38 -7.86 -3.24 15.70
N LYS A 39 -6.93 -3.97 15.08
CA LYS A 39 -5.51 -3.77 15.32
C LYS A 39 -5.10 -2.49 14.62
N ALA A 40 -4.54 -1.55 15.36
CA ALA A 40 -4.01 -0.32 14.80
C ALA A 40 -2.48 -0.33 14.86
N ARG A 41 -1.83 0.12 13.79
CA ARG A 41 -0.39 0.38 13.71
C ARG A 41 -0.15 1.87 13.77
N VAL A 42 0.78 2.31 14.61
CA VAL A 42 1.17 3.71 14.67
C VAL A 42 1.99 4.06 13.42
N ILE A 43 1.62 5.13 12.74
CA ILE A 43 2.32 5.65 11.57
C ILE A 43 2.93 7.00 11.93
N GLY A 44 4.23 7.16 11.68
CA GLY A 44 4.94 8.40 11.97
C GLY A 44 4.98 8.76 13.46
N ARG A 45 5.02 10.06 13.75
CA ARG A 45 5.18 10.62 15.11
C ARG A 45 3.94 11.37 15.58
N LEU A 46 3.94 11.83 16.84
CA LEU A 46 2.94 12.75 17.36
C LEU A 46 3.16 14.18 16.82
N HIS A 47 2.08 14.81 16.36
CA HIS A 47 2.09 16.17 15.82
C HIS A 47 1.34 17.13 16.74
N ASN A 48 1.84 18.36 16.87
CA ASN A 48 1.15 19.39 17.66
C ASN A 48 -0.03 20.01 16.91
N THR A 49 -0.11 19.82 15.60
CA THR A 49 -1.16 20.35 14.74
C THR A 49 -1.76 19.24 13.90
N ILE A 50 -3.04 19.37 13.58
CA ILE A 50 -3.74 18.44 12.69
C ILE A 50 -3.09 18.41 11.30
N MET A 51 -2.59 19.55 10.81
CA MET A 51 -1.88 19.63 9.53
C MET A 51 -0.61 18.77 9.52
N GLY A 52 0.09 18.65 10.66
CA GLY A 52 1.22 17.73 10.77
C GLY A 52 0.81 16.27 10.58
N ALA A 53 -0.32 15.85 11.13
CA ALA A 53 -0.84 14.50 10.94
C ALA A 53 -1.37 14.28 9.51
N ILE A 54 -1.97 15.30 8.89
CA ILE A 54 -2.39 15.25 7.48
C ILE A 54 -1.18 15.09 6.54
N ASN A 55 -0.07 15.76 6.81
CA ASN A 55 1.15 15.57 6.03
C ASN A 55 1.68 14.13 6.12
N GLU A 56 1.51 13.44 7.25
CA GLU A 56 1.86 12.01 7.33
C GLU A 56 0.90 11.10 6.57
N VAL A 57 -0.37 11.47 6.47
CA VAL A 57 -1.31 10.76 5.57
C VAL A 57 -0.80 10.87 4.12
N TYR A 58 -0.41 12.07 3.70
CA TYR A 58 0.13 12.30 2.36
C TYR A 58 1.40 11.47 2.11
N ASN A 59 2.38 11.52 3.02
CA ASN A 59 3.63 10.76 2.90
C ASN A 59 3.38 9.24 2.86
N PHE A 60 2.46 8.75 3.71
CA PHE A 60 2.06 7.35 3.69
C PHE A 60 1.44 6.96 2.34
N SER A 61 0.54 7.78 1.81
CA SER A 61 -0.11 7.51 0.52
C SER A 61 0.91 7.42 -0.61
N LEU A 62 1.88 8.34 -0.66
CA LEU A 62 2.94 8.34 -1.66
C LEU A 62 3.78 7.06 -1.60
N ALA A 63 4.22 6.67 -0.40
CA ALA A 63 5.01 5.45 -0.21
C ALA A 63 4.23 4.19 -0.66
N GLN A 64 2.92 4.12 -0.41
CA GLN A 64 2.10 3.00 -0.89
C GLN A 64 1.95 2.99 -2.41
N TYR A 65 1.75 4.15 -3.04
CA TYR A 65 1.71 4.25 -4.50
C TYR A 65 3.03 3.87 -5.17
N GLU A 66 4.17 4.23 -4.57
CA GLU A 66 5.49 3.80 -5.05
C GLU A 66 5.62 2.27 -5.01
N VAL A 67 5.23 1.63 -3.89
CA VAL A 67 5.26 0.17 -3.77
C VAL A 67 4.35 -0.52 -4.79
N LEU A 68 3.13 0.00 -4.99
CA LEU A 68 2.20 -0.52 -6.00
C LEU A 68 2.79 -0.40 -7.41
N SER A 69 3.34 0.76 -7.75
CA SER A 69 3.95 1.00 -9.06
C SER A 69 5.12 0.05 -9.32
N LEU A 70 5.97 -0.21 -8.31
CA LEU A 70 7.07 -1.16 -8.41
C LEU A 70 6.56 -2.60 -8.63
N SER A 71 5.49 -3.00 -7.93
CA SER A 71 4.89 -4.33 -8.09
C SER A 71 4.30 -4.52 -9.50
N GLU A 72 3.65 -3.50 -10.05
CA GLU A 72 3.13 -3.51 -11.43
C GLU A 72 4.25 -3.64 -12.45
N MET A 73 5.36 -2.89 -12.27
CA MET A 73 6.55 -3.00 -13.12
C MET A 73 7.15 -4.40 -13.08
N GLU A 74 7.30 -4.98 -11.88
CA GLU A 74 7.81 -6.34 -11.72
C GLU A 74 6.93 -7.36 -12.45
N SER A 75 5.60 -7.26 -12.30
CA SER A 75 4.64 -8.11 -13.00
C SER A 75 4.79 -8.01 -14.53
N ALA A 76 4.90 -6.78 -15.05
CA ALA A 76 5.07 -6.54 -16.48
C ALA A 76 6.39 -7.12 -17.01
N ILE A 77 7.49 -6.97 -16.27
CA ILE A 77 8.80 -7.54 -16.61
C ILE A 77 8.71 -9.07 -16.64
N ASN A 78 8.10 -9.68 -15.62
CA ASN A 78 7.96 -11.13 -15.54
C ASN A 78 7.10 -11.68 -16.69
N SER A 79 6.00 -11.01 -17.02
CA SER A 79 5.16 -11.38 -18.16
C SER A 79 5.91 -11.27 -19.49
N THR A 80 6.68 -10.20 -19.68
CA THR A 80 7.49 -10.00 -20.89
C THR A 80 8.57 -11.08 -21.01
N ASN A 81 9.26 -11.39 -19.92
CA ASN A 81 10.26 -12.46 -19.88
C ASN A 81 9.66 -13.82 -20.21
N GLN A 82 8.44 -14.11 -19.74
CA GLN A 82 7.75 -15.34 -20.08
C GLN A 82 7.42 -15.39 -21.57
N ALA A 83 6.86 -14.32 -22.14
CA ALA A 83 6.55 -14.26 -23.56
C ALA A 83 7.80 -14.43 -24.46
N ILE A 84 8.96 -13.88 -24.03
CA ILE A 84 10.23 -14.08 -24.74
C ILE A 84 10.64 -15.55 -24.72
N LYS A 85 10.55 -16.23 -23.57
CA LYS A 85 10.86 -17.66 -23.46
C LYS A 85 9.95 -18.49 -24.36
N ASP A 86 8.64 -18.24 -24.28
CA ASP A 86 7.64 -18.96 -25.09
C ASP A 86 7.93 -18.79 -26.59
N TYR A 87 8.34 -17.60 -27.02
CA TYR A 87 8.75 -17.36 -28.41
C TYR A 87 9.97 -18.19 -28.82
N PHE A 88 11.01 -18.23 -27.99
CA PHE A 88 12.21 -19.01 -28.29
C PHE A 88 11.94 -20.51 -28.31
N ASP A 89 11.11 -21.01 -27.39
CA ASP A 89 10.74 -22.43 -27.33
C ASP A 89 9.97 -22.83 -28.59
N GLN A 90 8.96 -22.05 -29.00
CA GLN A 90 8.23 -22.28 -30.25
C GLN A 90 9.13 -22.21 -31.49
N HIS A 91 10.07 -21.26 -31.52
CA HIS A 91 11.00 -21.12 -32.63
C HIS A 91 11.96 -22.31 -32.72
N ASN A 92 12.47 -22.79 -31.59
CA ASN A 92 13.34 -23.96 -31.53
C ASN A 92 12.59 -25.23 -31.96
N GLU A 93 11.34 -25.41 -31.52
CA GLU A 93 10.48 -26.52 -31.96
C GLU A 93 10.23 -26.47 -33.47
N TYR A 94 10.00 -25.29 -34.04
CA TYR A 94 9.85 -25.12 -35.47
C TYR A 94 11.13 -25.53 -36.22
N LEU A 95 12.30 -25.06 -35.77
CA LEU A 95 13.59 -25.40 -36.37
C LEU A 95 13.94 -26.89 -36.25
N ALA A 96 13.54 -27.56 -35.17
CA ALA A 96 13.81 -28.98 -34.97
C ALA A 96 12.95 -29.90 -35.87
N ASN A 97 11.84 -29.38 -36.41
CA ASN A 97 10.93 -30.12 -37.27
C ASN A 97 11.06 -29.75 -38.78
N LEU A 98 12.12 -29.02 -39.14
CA LEU A 98 12.56 -28.75 -40.52
C LEU A 98 13.54 -29.83 -41.01
#